data_AF-A0A524FP39-F1
#
_entry.id   AF-A0A524FP39-F1
#
_cell.length_a   1.000
_cell.length_b   1.000
_cell.length_c   1.000
_cell.angle_alpha   90.00
_cell.angle_beta   90.00
_cell.angle_gamma   90.00
#
_symmetry.space_group_name_H-M   'P 1'
#
loop_
_entity.id
_entity.type
_entity.pdbx_description
1 polymer ?
#
loop_
_entity_poly.entity_id
_entity_poly.type
_entity_poly.pdbx_seq_one_letter_code
_entity_poly.pdbx_strand_id
1 'polypeptide(L)'
;MTVRTESAVLPIDIGKTDCGRCSCIILYNSEQCILCDAALELLYTVISDFGLSPNVVHIVDVNQQDSVCDLPHPAGLPAMRICQEVLIGFPDIDVARAAVMHAVLNGCFQGYREEDS
;
A
#
# COMPACT_ATOMS: atom_id res chain seq x y z
N MET A 1 24.04 -3.20 41.46
CA MET A 1 22.77 -3.56 40.79
C MET A 1 22.67 -2.69 39.55
N THR A 2 22.79 -3.25 38.36
CA THR A 2 22.66 -2.50 37.10
C THR A 2 21.43 -3.01 36.38
N VAL A 3 20.39 -2.18 36.36
CA VAL A 3 19.15 -2.46 35.64
C VAL A 3 19.43 -2.27 34.16
N ARG A 4 19.31 -3.34 33.37
CA ARG A 4 19.33 -3.28 31.91
C ARG A 4 17.90 -3.00 31.46
N THR A 5 17.64 -1.80 30.98
CA THR A 5 16.41 -1.48 30.24
C THR A 5 16.53 -2.07 28.85
N GLU A 6 16.04 -3.30 28.69
CA GLU A 6 15.79 -3.90 27.39
C GLU A 6 14.63 -3.12 26.77
N SER A 7 14.96 -2.24 25.82
CA SER A 7 13.97 -1.58 24.98
C SER A 7 13.21 -2.65 24.22
N ALA A 8 11.94 -2.82 24.55
CA ALA A 8 10.99 -3.61 23.78
C ALA A 8 10.76 -2.91 22.44
N VAL A 9 11.67 -3.12 21.48
CA VAL A 9 11.34 -2.95 20.07
C VAL A 9 10.50 -4.18 19.74
N LEU A 10 9.18 -4.05 19.92
CA LEU A 10 8.25 -4.99 19.32
C LEU A 10 8.57 -4.98 17.82
N PRO A 11 8.91 -6.12 17.19
CA PRO A 11 8.80 -6.19 15.75
C PRO A 11 7.32 -5.94 15.48
N ILE A 12 7.01 -4.79 14.90
CA ILE A 12 5.74 -4.63 14.20
C ILE A 12 5.83 -5.71 13.14
N ASP A 13 5.14 -6.82 13.38
CA ASP A 13 4.89 -7.83 12.38
C ASP A 13 4.11 -7.07 11.31
N ILE A 14 4.83 -6.55 10.30
CA ILE A 14 4.23 -6.02 9.09
C ILE A 14 3.65 -7.27 8.46
N GLY A 15 2.46 -7.64 8.94
CA GLY A 15 1.81 -8.90 8.66
C GLY A 15 1.82 -9.05 7.16
N LYS A 16 2.58 -10.04 6.67
CA LYS A 16 2.50 -10.45 5.28
C LYS A 16 1.03 -10.67 5.02
N THR A 17 0.49 -9.90 4.09
CA THR A 17 -0.90 -10.06 3.69
C THR A 17 -1.05 -11.47 3.12
N ASP A 18 -2.22 -12.08 3.26
CA ASP A 18 -2.49 -13.44 2.76
C ASP A 18 -2.30 -13.59 1.23
N CYS A 19 -2.11 -12.47 0.50
CA CYS A 19 -1.61 -12.50 -0.88
C CYS A 19 -0.09 -12.72 -1.01
N GLY A 20 0.61 -12.97 0.11
CA GLY A 20 2.05 -13.21 0.20
C GLY A 20 2.92 -11.95 0.04
N ARG A 21 2.32 -10.75 0.12
CA ARG A 21 2.96 -9.46 -0.13
C ARG A 21 3.00 -8.63 1.16
N CYS A 22 3.84 -7.60 1.23
CA CYS A 22 3.90 -6.75 2.43
C CYS A 22 2.78 -5.69 2.48
N SER A 23 2.09 -5.43 1.36
CA SER A 23 0.76 -4.81 1.34
C SER A 23 0.01 -5.18 0.06
N CYS A 24 -1.31 -4.98 0.04
CA CYS A 24 -2.14 -5.25 -1.15
C CYS A 24 -2.19 -4.08 -2.13
N ILE A 25 -2.05 -2.86 -1.62
CA ILE A 25 -1.88 -1.65 -2.42
C ILE A 25 -0.66 -0.89 -1.89
N ILE A 26 0.25 -0.52 -2.78
CA ILE A 26 1.40 0.35 -2.48
C ILE A 26 1.25 1.61 -3.33
N LEU A 27 1.22 2.79 -2.70
CA LEU A 27 1.40 4.06 -3.36
C LEU A 27 2.84 4.53 -3.13
N TYR A 28 3.60 4.65 -4.22
CA TYR A 28 4.90 5.29 -4.21
C TYR A 28 4.72 6.80 -4.29
N ASN A 29 5.29 7.48 -3.31
CA ASN A 29 5.24 8.92 -3.13
C ASN A 29 6.66 9.51 -3.01
N SER A 30 6.76 10.82 -3.15
CA SER A 30 7.92 11.64 -2.83
C SER A 30 7.42 13.03 -2.46
N GLU A 31 8.12 13.74 -1.57
CA GLU A 31 7.84 15.15 -1.28
C GLU A 31 7.81 16.06 -2.53
N GLN A 32 8.45 15.65 -3.62
CA GLN A 32 8.50 16.41 -4.88
C GLN A 32 7.34 16.06 -5.84
N CYS A 33 6.48 15.11 -5.47
CA CYS A 33 5.41 14.61 -6.32
C CYS A 33 4.11 15.42 -6.14
N ILE A 34 3.88 16.38 -7.04
CA ILE A 34 2.71 17.27 -7.00
C ILE A 34 1.38 16.50 -7.11
N LEU A 35 1.37 15.36 -7.80
CA LEU A 35 0.14 14.59 -8.06
C LEU A 35 -0.07 13.42 -7.09
N CYS A 36 0.82 13.22 -6.12
CA CYS A 36 0.74 12.05 -5.25
C CYS A 36 -0.41 12.12 -4.25
N ASP A 37 -0.71 13.31 -3.72
CA ASP A 37 -1.88 13.50 -2.84
C ASP A 37 -3.18 13.23 -3.61
N ALA A 38 -3.28 13.73 -4.84
CA ALA A 38 -4.43 13.44 -5.70
C ALA A 38 -4.54 11.94 -6.00
N ALA A 39 -3.42 11.23 -6.20
CA ALA A 39 -3.41 9.80 -6.46
C ALA A 39 -3.88 8.99 -5.24
N LEU A 40 -3.52 9.46 -4.04
CA LEU A 40 -3.98 8.86 -2.79
C LEU A 40 -5.49 9.02 -2.61
N GLU A 41 -6.02 10.22 -2.82
CA GLU A 41 -7.47 10.49 -2.78
C GLU A 41 -8.24 9.65 -3.81
N LEU A 42 -7.70 9.52 -5.02
CA LEU A 42 -8.25 8.65 -6.05
C LEU A 42 -8.32 7.20 -5.58
N LEU A 43 -7.22 6.68 -5.00
CA LEU A 43 -7.19 5.32 -4.45
C LEU A 43 -8.22 5.13 -3.36
N TYR A 44 -8.31 6.05 -2.39
CA TYR A 44 -9.31 5.97 -1.32
C TYR A 44 -10.73 5.97 -1.84
N THR A 45 -11.02 6.82 -2.83
CA THR A 45 -12.32 6.82 -3.52
C THR A 45 -12.60 5.45 -4.12
N VAL A 46 -11.66 4.90 -4.90
CA VAL A 46 -11.85 3.63 -5.60
C VAL A 46 -12.00 2.46 -4.64
N ILE A 47 -11.14 2.32 -3.63
CA ILE A 47 -11.21 1.18 -2.70
C ILE A 47 -12.47 1.24 -1.83
N SER A 48 -12.97 2.44 -1.52
CA SER A 48 -14.21 2.63 -0.79
C SER A 48 -15.43 2.11 -1.56
N ASP A 49 -15.43 2.22 -2.90
CA ASP A 49 -16.47 1.65 -3.77
C ASP A 49 -16.57 0.11 -3.64
N PHE A 50 -15.48 -0.55 -3.25
CA PHE A 50 -15.41 -2.00 -3.01
C PHE A 50 -15.54 -2.38 -1.54
N GLY A 51 -15.80 -1.43 -0.65
CA GLY A 51 -15.94 -1.67 0.79
C GLY A 51 -14.63 -2.04 1.49
N LEU A 52 -13.48 -1.64 0.93
CA LEU A 52 -12.16 -1.90 1.51
C LEU A 52 -11.75 -0.74 2.43
N SER A 53 -11.11 -1.08 3.55
CA SER A 53 -10.56 -0.11 4.50
C SER A 53 -9.34 0.65 3.91
N PRO A 54 -9.15 1.95 4.23
CA PRO A 54 -7.94 2.70 3.85
C PRO A 54 -6.63 2.04 4.27
N ASN A 55 -6.66 1.21 5.32
CA ASN A 55 -5.51 0.49 5.86
C ASN A 55 -4.90 -0.53 4.88
N VAL A 56 -5.58 -0.86 3.78
CA VAL A 56 -5.02 -1.72 2.71
C VAL A 56 -3.99 -0.99 1.84
N VAL A 57 -3.95 0.35 1.92
CA VAL A 57 -3.02 1.21 1.17
C VAL A 57 -1.80 1.51 2.03
N HIS A 58 -0.63 1.09 1.54
CA HIS A 58 0.64 1.46 2.12
C HIS A 58 1.29 2.57 1.29
N ILE A 59 1.64 3.68 1.93
CA ILE A 59 2.38 4.76 1.28
C ILE A 59 3.87 4.52 1.50
N VAL A 60 4.66 4.58 0.45
CA VAL A 60 6.12 4.40 0.48
C VAL A 60 6.76 5.64 -0.11
N ASP A 61 7.58 6.34 0.67
CA ASP A 61 8.39 7.45 0.17
C ASP A 61 9.65 6.89 -0.50
N VAL A 62 9.82 7.12 -1.81
CA VAL A 62 10.97 6.63 -2.56
C VAL A 62 12.30 7.32 -2.19
N ASN A 63 12.24 8.47 -1.53
CA ASN A 63 13.41 9.19 -1.06
C ASN A 63 13.87 8.69 0.32
N GLN A 64 13.00 8.00 1.05
CA GLN A 64 13.34 7.39 2.33
C GLN A 64 13.80 5.95 2.10
N GLN A 65 14.71 5.45 2.93
CA GLN A 65 15.23 4.09 2.84
C GLN A 65 14.23 3.04 3.37
N ASP A 66 12.94 3.34 3.28
CA ASP A 66 11.85 2.43 3.65
C ASP A 66 11.51 1.52 2.45
N SER A 67 12.40 0.58 2.16
CA SER A 67 12.11 -0.50 1.23
C SER A 67 11.23 -1.55 1.92
N VAL A 68 9.95 -1.22 2.14
CA VAL A 68 8.99 -2.10 2.84
C VAL A 68 8.85 -3.48 2.19
N CYS A 69 9.27 -3.65 0.93
CA CYS A 69 9.14 -4.92 0.19
C CYS A 69 10.32 -5.32 -0.70
N ASP A 70 11.50 -4.66 -0.60
CA ASP A 70 12.62 -4.87 -1.53
C ASP A 70 12.22 -4.79 -3.03
N LEU A 71 11.08 -4.16 -3.32
CA LEU A 71 10.55 -4.03 -4.68
C LEU A 71 11.30 -2.90 -5.39
N PRO A 72 11.66 -3.08 -6.67
CA PRO A 72 12.30 -2.01 -7.42
C PRO A 72 11.36 -0.80 -7.48
N HIS A 73 11.92 0.37 -7.18
CA HIS A 73 11.22 1.63 -7.29
C HIS A 73 10.78 1.87 -8.74
N PRO A 74 9.55 2.34 -8.96
CA PRO A 74 9.07 2.68 -10.30
C PRO A 74 9.84 3.87 -10.88
N ALA A 75 9.97 3.92 -12.20
CA ALA A 75 10.69 4.97 -12.90
C ALA A 75 9.99 6.34 -12.92
N GLY A 76 8.75 6.42 -12.41
CA GLY A 76 7.95 7.64 -12.37
C GLY A 76 6.96 7.63 -11.21
N LEU A 77 6.60 8.83 -10.75
CA LEU A 77 5.64 9.07 -9.66
C LEU A 77 4.47 9.95 -10.14
N PRO A 78 3.27 9.87 -9.52
CA PRO A 78 2.88 8.82 -8.58
C PRO A 78 2.92 7.46 -9.25
N ALA A 79 3.10 6.40 -8.48
CA ALA A 79 2.99 5.05 -8.99
C ALA A 79 2.31 4.17 -7.97
N MET A 80 1.49 3.26 -8.45
CA MET A 80 0.67 2.38 -7.62
C MET A 80 0.92 0.95 -7.99
N ARG A 81 1.17 0.10 -6.99
CA ARG A 81 1.09 -1.35 -7.15
C ARG A 81 -0.20 -1.82 -6.52
N ILE A 82 -1.07 -2.40 -7.32
CA ILE A 82 -2.35 -2.97 -6.86
C ILE A 82 -2.26 -4.46 -7.12
N CYS A 83 -2.05 -5.23 -6.04
CA CYS A 83 -1.69 -6.63 -6.15
C CYS A 83 -0.54 -6.83 -7.16
N GLN A 84 -0.76 -7.49 -8.30
CA GLN A 84 0.26 -7.78 -9.32
C GLN A 84 0.39 -6.71 -10.41
N GLU A 85 -0.54 -5.76 -10.44
CA GLU A 85 -0.56 -4.70 -11.45
C GLU A 85 0.25 -3.50 -10.97
N VAL A 86 0.95 -2.84 -11.90
CA VAL A 86 1.70 -1.62 -11.64
C VAL A 86 1.15 -0.52 -12.55
N LEU A 87 0.62 0.52 -11.94
CA LEU A 87 0.16 1.74 -12.61
C LEU A 87 1.23 2.81 -12.40
N ILE A 88 1.81 3.32 -13.48
CA ILE A 88 2.81 4.38 -13.45
C ILE A 88 2.16 5.68 -13.91
N GLY A 89 2.36 6.75 -13.15
CA GLY A 89 1.70 8.03 -13.35
C GLY A 89 0.35 8.12 -12.63
N PHE A 90 -0.38 9.19 -12.91
CA PHE A 90 -1.72 9.41 -12.39
C PHE A 90 -2.75 8.76 -13.33
N PRO A 91 -3.39 7.64 -12.96
CA PRO A 91 -4.33 6.93 -13.79
C PRO A 91 -5.70 7.60 -13.76
N ASP A 92 -6.49 7.35 -14.80
CA ASP A 92 -7.92 7.63 -14.76
C ASP A 92 -8.64 6.74 -13.74
N ILE A 93 -9.76 7.24 -13.21
CA ILE A 93 -10.56 6.54 -12.19
C ILE A 93 -11.02 5.15 -12.65
N ASP A 94 -11.35 5.00 -13.93
CA ASP A 94 -11.81 3.72 -14.49
C ASP A 94 -10.69 2.69 -14.53
N VAL A 95 -9.45 3.12 -14.80
CA VAL A 95 -8.26 2.26 -14.81
C VAL A 95 -7.94 1.79 -13.38
N ALA A 96 -7.96 2.72 -12.42
CA ALA A 96 -7.75 2.39 -11.02
C ALA A 96 -8.83 1.42 -10.50
N ARG A 97 -10.10 1.65 -10.87
CA ARG A 97 -11.22 0.80 -10.50
C ARG A 97 -11.10 -0.62 -11.09
N ALA A 98 -10.71 -0.73 -12.35
CA ALA A 98 -10.47 -2.02 -12.99
C ALA A 98 -9.36 -2.80 -12.28
N ALA A 99 -8.24 -2.15 -11.94
CA ALA A 99 -7.13 -2.78 -11.23
C ALA A 99 -7.53 -3.27 -9.83
N VAL A 100 -8.30 -2.49 -9.07
CA VAL A 100 -8.82 -2.91 -7.76
C VAL A 100 -9.82 -4.05 -7.91
N MET A 101 -10.73 -3.99 -8.87
CA MET A 101 -11.68 -5.08 -9.16
C MET A 101 -10.94 -6.39 -9.47
N HIS A 102 -9.90 -6.34 -10.32
CA HIS A 102 -9.07 -7.51 -10.62
C HIS A 102 -8.39 -8.04 -9.35
N ALA A 103 -7.85 -7.16 -8.50
CA ALA A 103 -7.25 -7.57 -7.24
C ALA A 103 -8.26 -8.24 -6.29
N VAL A 104 -9.50 -7.73 -6.22
CA VAL A 104 -10.58 -8.36 -5.45
C VAL A 104 -10.92 -9.75 -5.98
N LEU A 105 -11.11 -9.89 -7.29
CA LEU A 105 -11.43 -11.17 -7.93
C LEU A 105 -10.32 -12.21 -7.78
N ASN A 106 -9.07 -11.77 -7.78
CA ASN A 106 -7.90 -12.61 -7.56
C ASN A 106 -7.64 -12.93 -6.08
N GLY A 107 -8.53 -12.49 -5.18
CA GLY A 107 -8.41 -12.76 -3.75
C GLY A 107 -7.26 -12.02 -3.07
N CYS A 108 -6.76 -10.93 -3.67
CA CYS A 108 -5.60 -10.23 -3.13
C CYS A 108 -5.88 -9.58 -1.76
N PHE A 109 -7.15 -9.41 -1.36
CA PHE A 109 -7.55 -8.85 -0.07
C PHE A 109 -8.12 -9.88 0.90
N GLN A 110 -8.15 -11.17 0.54
CA GLN A 110 -8.44 -12.23 1.51
C GLN A 110 -7.34 -12.12 2.59
N GLY A 111 -7.70 -12.12 3.87
CA GLY A 111 -6.76 -11.88 5.00
C GLY A 111 -6.82 -10.50 5.64
N TYR A 112 -7.28 -9.47 4.92
CA TYR A 112 -7.75 -8.23 5.53
C TYR A 112 -9.16 -8.44 6.07
N ARG A 113 -9.30 -9.29 7.08
CA ARG A 113 -10.49 -9.29 7.93
C ARG A 113 -10.18 -8.34 9.07
N GLU A 114 -10.95 -7.25 9.19
CA GLU A 114 -11.05 -6.48 10.42
C GLU A 114 -11.22 -7.46 11.59
N GLU A 115 -10.18 -7.59 12.42
CA GLU A 115 -10.37 -8.00 13.80
C GLU A 115 -11.09 -6.84 14.47
N ASP A 116 -12.40 -7.03 14.69
CA ASP A 116 -13.25 -6.25 15.61
C ASP A 116 -12.49 -5.87 16.88
N SER A 117 -12.45 -4.58 17.23
CA SER A 117 -12.65 -4.07 18.61
C SER A 117 -12.61 -2.53 18.68
#